data_AF-A0A9X3JGA3-F1
#
_entry.id   AF-A0A9X3JGA3-F1
#
_cell.length_a   1.000
_cell.length_b   1.000
_cell.length_c   1.000
_cell.angle_alpha   90.00
_cell.angle_beta   90.00
_cell.angle_gamma   90.00
#
_symmetry.space_group_name_H-M   'P 1'
#
loop_
_entity.id
_entity.type
_entity.pdbx_description
1 polymer ?
#
loop_
_entity_poly.entity_id
_entity_poly.type
_entity_poly.pdbx_seq_one_letter_code
_entity_poly.pdbx_strand_id
1 'polypeptide(L)'
;MQITLKQLRKSKDITQSELADVFNVSVSTIANYEMDSSNIKDSLLKKYMDSFNVTYDQIFLGNKYEIFEFECEEKSKILSKV
;
A
#
# COMPACT_ATOMS: atom_id res chain seq x y z
N MET A 1 -8.76 -9.49 6.48
CA MET A 1 -7.63 -9.54 5.52
C MET A 1 -7.02 -8.15 5.49
N GLN A 2 -5.69 -8.08 5.47
CA GLN A 2 -4.95 -6.82 5.31
C GLN A 2 -4.53 -6.63 3.86
N ILE A 3 -4.21 -5.40 3.48
CA ILE A 3 -3.86 -4.99 2.11
C ILE A 3 -2.71 -3.99 2.19
N THR A 4 -1.70 -4.11 1.32
CA THR A 4 -0.58 -3.15 1.28
C THR A 4 -0.97 -1.86 0.56
N LEU A 5 -0.21 -0.77 0.80
CA LEU A 5 -0.43 0.52 0.13
C LEU A 5 -0.41 0.41 -1.40
N LYS A 6 0.50 -0.42 -1.92
CA LYS A 6 0.63 -0.69 -3.35
C LYS A 6 -0.58 -1.44 -3.92
N GLN A 7 -1.14 -2.39 -3.16
CA GLN A 7 -2.36 -3.09 -3.55
C GLN A 7 -3.57 -2.16 -3.55
N LEU A 8 -3.68 -1.27 -2.56
CA LEU A 8 -4.72 -0.23 -2.55
C LEU A 8 -4.64 0.64 -3.80
N ARG A 9 -3.46 1.15 -4.15
CA ARG A 9 -3.27 1.91 -5.39
C ARG A 9 -3.68 1.13 -6.63
N LYS A 10 -3.21 -0.11 -6.75
CA LYS A 10 -3.55 -0.98 -7.89
C LYS A 10 -5.03 -1.33 -7.97
N SER A 11 -5.76 -1.36 -6.85
CA SER A 11 -7.21 -1.60 -6.84
C SER A 11 -8.03 -0.50 -7.54
N LYS A 12 -7.42 0.66 -7.78
CA LYS A 12 -8.00 1.78 -8.53
C LYS A 12 -7.40 1.95 -9.94
N ASP A 13 -6.51 1.04 -10.36
CA ASP A 13 -5.80 1.09 -11.64
C ASP A 13 -5.04 2.41 -11.92
N ILE A 14 -4.58 3.09 -10.87
CA ILE A 14 -3.80 4.33 -10.98
C ILE A 14 -2.29 4.10 -10.81
N THR A 15 -1.51 4.96 -11.43
CA THR A 15 -0.05 5.03 -11.34
C THR A 15 0.42 5.69 -10.04
N GLN A 16 1.69 5.52 -9.70
CA GLN A 16 2.29 6.20 -8.53
C GLN A 16 2.28 7.72 -8.70
N SER A 17 2.44 8.22 -9.94
CA SER A 17 2.40 9.66 -10.23
C SER A 17 1.02 10.24 -10.00
N GLU A 18 -0.03 9.59 -10.50
CA GLU A 18 -1.41 10.04 -10.28
C GLU A 18 -1.77 10.04 -8.80
N LEU A 19 -1.37 9.00 -8.04
CA LEU A 19 -1.60 8.99 -6.60
C LEU A 19 -0.83 10.08 -5.87
N ALA A 20 0.41 10.35 -6.30
CA ALA A 20 1.24 11.42 -5.74
C ALA A 20 0.61 12.80 -5.97
N ASP A 21 0.04 13.04 -7.15
CA ASP A 21 -0.68 14.27 -7.50
C ASP A 21 -1.93 14.45 -6.63
N VAL A 22 -2.73 13.39 -6.46
CA VAL A 22 -3.92 13.40 -5.58
C VAL A 22 -3.53 13.67 -4.12
N PHE A 23 -2.42 13.09 -3.66
CA PHE A 23 -1.96 13.26 -2.29
C PHE A 23 -1.11 14.51 -2.09
N ASN A 24 -0.81 15.26 -3.15
CA ASN A 24 0.10 16.40 -3.16
C ASN A 24 1.44 16.07 -2.47
N VAL A 25 2.08 14.98 -2.92
CA VAL A 25 3.40 14.53 -2.46
C VAL A 25 4.28 14.19 -3.68
N SER A 26 5.57 13.93 -3.48
CA SER A 26 6.41 13.45 -4.58
C SER A 26 6.10 12.01 -4.95
N VAL A 27 6.28 11.64 -6.22
CA VAL A 27 6.19 10.25 -6.69
C VAL A 27 7.14 9.33 -5.90
N SER A 28 8.34 9.83 -5.58
CA SER A 28 9.30 9.13 -4.73
C SER A 28 8.79 8.86 -3.32
N THR A 29 7.96 9.74 -2.75
CA THR A 29 7.34 9.52 -1.44
C THR A 29 6.40 8.32 -1.50
N ILE A 30 5.55 8.23 -2.53
CA ILE A 30 4.67 7.09 -2.73
C ILE A 30 5.47 5.80 -2.95
N ALA A 31 6.47 5.83 -3.84
CA ALA A 31 7.30 4.66 -4.13
C ALA A 31 8.06 4.14 -2.90
N ASN A 32 8.59 5.05 -2.07
CA ASN A 32 9.27 4.69 -0.83
C ASN A 32 8.31 4.01 0.16
N TYR A 33 7.12 4.56 0.37
CA TYR A 33 6.16 3.96 1.30
C TYR A 33 5.50 2.69 0.79
N GLU A 34 5.37 2.52 -0.52
CA GLU A 34 4.97 1.23 -1.11
C GLU A 34 6.02 0.14 -0.94
N MET A 35 7.30 0.52 -0.79
CA MET A 35 8.40 -0.40 -0.56
C MET A 35 8.63 -0.66 0.94
N ASP A 36 8.57 0.38 1.76
CA ASP A 36 8.79 0.32 3.21
C ASP A 36 7.87 1.34 3.89
N SER A 37 6.89 0.83 4.64
CA SER A 37 5.87 1.63 5.31
C SER A 37 6.07 1.69 6.82
N SER A 38 7.20 1.19 7.34
CA SER A 38 7.52 1.16 8.78
C SER A 38 7.45 2.54 9.44
N ASN A 39 7.78 3.59 8.68
CA ASN A 39 7.83 4.98 9.15
C ASN A 39 6.87 5.90 8.36
N ILE A 40 5.72 5.37 7.94
CA ILE A 40 4.69 6.20 7.29
C ILE A 40 4.17 7.26 8.26
N LYS A 41 4.00 8.48 7.75
CA LYS A 41 3.40 9.57 8.53
C LYS A 41 1.90 9.37 8.62
N ASP A 42 1.33 9.58 9.80
CA ASP A 42 -0.12 9.52 10.05
C ASP A 42 -0.93 10.38 9.07
N SER A 43 -0.40 11.54 8.68
CA SER A 43 -1.06 12.44 7.72
C SER A 43 -1.20 11.82 6.33
N LEU A 44 -0.23 11.01 5.90
CA LEU A 44 -0.30 10.29 4.63
C LEU A 44 -1.16 9.03 4.78
N LEU A 45 -1.03 8.31 5.89
CA LEU A 45 -1.85 7.13 6.16
C LEU A 45 -3.34 7.47 6.20
N LYS A 46 -3.70 8.61 6.81
CA LYS A 46 -5.08 9.11 6.81
C LYS A 46 -5.60 9.38 5.39
N LYS A 47 -4.77 9.93 4.50
CA LYS A 47 -5.13 10.11 3.08
C LYS A 47 -5.43 8.78 2.39
N TYR A 48 -4.66 7.73 2.68
CA TYR A 48 -4.96 6.38 2.19
C TYR A 48 -6.30 5.89 2.73
N MET A 49 -6.53 5.99 4.04
CA MET A 49 -7.79 5.56 4.66
C MET A 49 -9.00 6.27 4.04
N ASP A 50 -8.93 7.60 3.89
CA ASP A 50 -10.00 8.42 3.34
C ASP A 50 -10.24 8.15 1.85
N SER A 51 -9.17 7.99 1.05
CA SER A 51 -9.27 7.85 -0.42
C SER A 51 -9.71 6.46 -0.87
N PHE A 52 -9.34 5.43 -0.11
CA PHE A 52 -9.69 4.04 -0.42
C PHE A 52 -10.85 3.51 0.43
N ASN A 53 -11.38 4.33 1.35
CA ASN A 53 -12.46 3.97 2.28
C ASN A 53 -12.13 2.70 3.08
N VAL A 54 -10.93 2.65 3.65
CA VAL A 54 -10.42 1.52 4.44
C VAL A 54 -10.07 1.98 5.86
N THR A 55 -10.18 1.05 6.81
CA THR A 55 -9.75 1.29 8.20
C THR A 55 -8.27 0.97 8.38
N TYR A 56 -7.67 1.47 9.46
CA TYR A 56 -6.27 1.20 9.80
C TYR A 56 -5.96 -0.30 9.84
N ASP A 57 -6.82 -1.10 10.47
CA ASP A 57 -6.64 -2.55 10.63
C ASP A 57 -6.66 -3.33 9.31
N GLN A 58 -7.16 -2.71 8.23
CA GLN A 58 -7.16 -3.28 6.89
C GLN A 58 -5.87 -3.00 6.12
N ILE A 59 -4.99 -2.13 6.61
CA ILE A 59 -3.73 -1.77 5.95
C ILE A 59 -2.59 -2.56 6.58
N PHE A 60 -1.84 -3.28 5.76
CA PHE A 60 -0.58 -3.89 6.19
C PHE A 60 0.54 -2.86 6.10
N LEU A 61 1.15 -2.56 7.25
CA LEU A 61 2.32 -1.69 7.38
C LEU A 61 3.51 -2.52 7.88
N GLY A 62 4.67 -2.31 7.29
CA GLY A 62 5.88 -3.07 7.60
C GLY A 62 7.08 -2.57 6.82
N ASN A 63 8.25 -3.10 7.18
CA ASN A 63 9.49 -2.84 6.46
C ASN A 63 9.50 -3.58 5.11
N LYS A 64 10.52 -3.30 4.29
CA LYS A 64 10.66 -3.90 2.96
C LYS A 64 10.58 -5.43 2.93
N TYR A 65 11.17 -6.11 3.90
CA TYR A 65 11.17 -7.58 3.96
C TYR A 65 9.79 -8.10 4.34
N GLU A 66 9.16 -7.50 5.35
CA GLU A 66 7.80 -7.86 5.80
C GLU A 66 6.78 -7.69 4.67
N ILE A 67 6.85 -6.58 3.93
CA ILE A 67 5.97 -6.32 2.77
C ILE A 67 6.21 -7.36 1.66
N PHE A 68 7.47 -7.71 1.39
CA PHE A 68 7.82 -8.71 0.39
C PHE A 68 7.28 -10.09 0.75
N GLU A 69 7.48 -10.52 1.99
CA GLU A 69 6.97 -11.79 2.52
C GLU A 69 5.45 -11.84 2.44
N PHE A 70 4.77 -10.77 2.88
CA PHE A 70 3.31 -10.63 2.78
C PHE A 70 2.81 -10.75 1.33
N GLU A 71 3.43 -10.03 0.39
CA GLU A 71 3.08 -10.13 -1.04
C GLU A 71 3.29 -11.55 -1.60
N CYS A 72 4.35 -12.25 -1.17
CA CYS A 72 4.66 -13.60 -1.60
C CYS A 72 3.67 -14.64 -1.05
N GLU A 73 3.30 -14.53 0.23
CA GLU A 73 2.31 -15.40 0.85
C GLU A 73 0.94 -15.30 0.16
N GLU A 74 0.48 -14.09 -0.13
CA GLU A 74 -0.80 -13.87 -0.80
C GLU A 74 -0.80 -14.47 -2.22
N LYS A 75 0.30 -14.32 -2.96
CA LYS A 75 0.47 -14.95 -4.28
C LYS A 75 0.48 -16.48 -4.21
N SER A 76 1.18 -17.04 -3.22
CA SER A 76 1.23 -18.48 -3.00
C SER A 76 -0.15 -19.07 -2.70
N LYS A 77 -0.93 -18.40 -1.84
CA LYS A 77 -2.32 -18.79 -1.52
C LYS A 77 -3.22 -18.78 -2.77
N ILE A 78 -3.04 -17.81 -3.67
CA ILE A 78 -3.77 -17.74 -4.94
C ILE A 78 -3.38 -18.91 -5.85
N LEU A 79 -2.07 -19.16 -6.01
CA LEU A 79 -1.57 -20.26 -6.84
C LEU A 79 -2.00 -21.64 -6.32
N SER A 80 -2.07 -21.83 -5.00
CA SER A 80 -2.49 -23.10 -4.38
C SER A 80 -3.99 -23.40 -4.49
N LYS A 81 -4.80 -22.42 -4.92
CA LYS A 81 -6.26 -22.51 -5.06
C LYS A 81 -6.73 -22.77 -6.50
N VAL A 82 -5.80 -22.91 -7.44
CA VAL A 82 -6.04 -23.28 -8.85
C VAL A 82 -5.63 -24.74 -9.04
#